data_AF-A0A9J5ZCE7-F1
#
_entry.id   AF-A0A9J5ZCE7-F1
#
_cell.length_a   1.000
_cell.length_b   1.000
_cell.length_c   1.000
_cell.angle_alpha   90.00
_cell.angle_beta   90.00
_cell.angle_gamma   90.00
#
_symmetry.space_group_name_H-M   'P 1'
#
loop_
_entity.id
_entity.type
_entity.pdbx_description
1 polymer ?
#
loop_
_entity_poly.entity_id
_entity_poly.type
_entity_poly.pdbx_seq_one_letter_code
_entity_poly.pdbx_strand_id
1 'polypeptide(L)'
;MDMTMDFMNKFGFNVENAHNNFYIQNLKKKPSESFRDYAIRWRYKAARARPHMEESQMKDYFIRAQEPHYYDRMLLMVEKSFIDIIKLGERIEEGIKNGTIINVEALQAINKAL
;
A
#
# COMPACT_ATOMS: atom_id res chain seq x y z
N MET A 1 -8.01 23.36 -34.07
CA MET A 1 -7.76 22.44 -32.95
C MET A 1 -6.38 21.84 -33.17
N ASP A 2 -5.46 22.11 -32.25
CA ASP A 2 -4.05 21.76 -32.38
C ASP A 2 -3.84 20.28 -32.04
N MET A 3 -3.23 19.54 -32.96
CA MET A 3 -2.93 18.11 -32.85
C MET A 3 -2.05 17.80 -31.64
N THR A 4 -1.25 18.76 -31.17
CA THR A 4 -0.45 18.65 -29.95
C THR A 4 -1.31 18.75 -28.68
N MET A 5 -2.36 19.57 -28.70
CA MET A 5 -3.28 19.73 -27.56
C MET A 5 -4.19 18.49 -27.42
N ASP A 6 -4.60 17.89 -28.53
CA ASP A 6 -5.35 16.63 -28.54
C ASP A 6 -4.48 15.43 -28.11
N PHE A 7 -3.20 15.39 -28.51
CA PHE A 7 -2.23 14.40 -28.05
C PHE A 7 -1.93 14.55 -26.54
N MET A 8 -1.78 15.77 -26.05
CA MET A 8 -1.62 16.06 -24.61
C MET A 8 -2.88 15.71 -23.81
N ASN A 9 -4.09 15.88 -24.35
CA ASN A 9 -5.31 15.43 -23.66
C ASN A 9 -5.46 13.90 -23.70
N LYS A 10 -5.07 13.26 -24.79
CA LYS A 10 -5.21 11.81 -24.97
C LYS A 10 -4.12 10.99 -24.27
N PHE A 11 -2.93 11.57 -24.06
CA PHE A 11 -1.76 10.88 -23.47
C PHE A 11 -1.07 11.65 -22.33
N GLY A 12 -1.28 12.96 -22.19
CA GLY A 12 -0.51 13.86 -21.32
C GLY A 12 -1.23 14.44 -20.10
N PHE A 13 -2.55 14.30 -19.95
CA PHE A 13 -3.29 14.94 -18.84
C PHE A 13 -4.23 13.97 -18.12
N ASN A 14 -3.64 13.05 -17.35
CA ASN A 14 -4.28 12.51 -16.14
C ASN A 14 -3.96 13.40 -14.91
N VAL A 15 -3.91 14.72 -15.08
CA VAL A 15 -3.66 15.67 -13.98
C VAL A 15 -4.91 15.82 -13.10
N GLU A 16 -6.11 15.52 -13.62
CA GLU A 16 -7.36 15.58 -12.83
C GLU A 16 -7.59 14.37 -11.91
N ASN A 17 -6.82 13.28 -12.07
CA ASN A 17 -6.92 12.07 -11.23
C ASN A 17 -5.72 11.86 -10.31
N ALA A 18 -4.89 12.88 -10.10
CA ALA A 18 -3.82 12.80 -9.11
C ALA A 18 -4.44 12.60 -7.72
N HIS A 19 -4.39 11.36 -7.22
CA HIS A 19 -4.85 11.05 -5.89
C HIS A 19 -4.05 11.89 -4.89
N ASN A 20 -4.75 12.67 -4.06
CA ASN A 20 -4.13 13.38 -2.94
C ASN A 20 -3.46 12.36 -2.01
N ASN A 21 -2.32 12.72 -1.42
CA ASN A 21 -1.57 11.93 -0.44
C ASN A 21 -2.48 11.34 0.65
N PHE A 22 -3.52 12.06 1.05
CA PHE A 22 -4.53 11.57 1.98
C PHE A 22 -5.24 10.28 1.50
N TYR A 23 -5.65 10.22 0.23
CA TYR A 23 -6.29 9.01 -0.31
C TYR A 23 -5.31 7.83 -0.36
N ILE A 24 -4.05 8.07 -0.71
CA ILE A 24 -3.01 7.05 -0.78
C ILE A 24 -2.76 6.42 0.60
N GLN A 25 -2.64 7.25 1.65
CA GLN A 25 -2.43 6.78 3.02
C GLN A 25 -3.61 5.91 3.54
N ASN A 26 -4.83 6.18 3.05
CA ASN A 26 -6.02 5.44 3.44
C ASN A 26 -6.34 4.24 2.53
N LEU A 27 -5.49 3.94 1.55
CA LEU A 27 -5.72 2.84 0.62
C LEU A 27 -5.47 1.50 1.32
N LYS A 28 -6.54 0.78 1.64
CA LYS A 28 -6.49 -0.53 2.30
C LYS A 28 -6.36 -1.69 1.30
N LYS A 29 -5.84 -2.81 1.81
CA LYS A 29 -5.83 -4.10 1.14
C LYS A 29 -7.26 -4.63 1.05
N LYS A 30 -7.63 -5.17 -0.10
CA LYS A 30 -8.91 -5.84 -0.33
C LYS A 30 -8.82 -7.30 0.14
N PRO A 31 -9.93 -7.91 0.61
CA PRO A 31 -9.94 -9.32 0.98
C PRO A 31 -9.52 -10.27 -0.17
N SER A 32 -9.77 -9.88 -1.42
CA SER A 32 -9.54 -10.70 -2.60
C SER A 32 -8.16 -10.56 -3.24
N GLU A 33 -7.33 -9.62 -2.79
CA GLU A 33 -5.98 -9.40 -3.36
C GLU A 33 -4.90 -9.90 -2.41
N SER A 34 -3.78 -10.37 -2.96
CA SER A 34 -2.59 -10.71 -2.18
C SER A 34 -1.92 -9.47 -1.60
N PHE A 35 -1.07 -9.63 -0.58
CA PHE A 35 -0.27 -8.53 -0.05
C PHE A 35 0.59 -7.88 -1.15
N ARG A 36 1.16 -8.71 -2.03
CA ARG A 36 2.00 -8.24 -3.14
C ARG A 36 1.22 -7.37 -4.12
N ASP A 37 0.05 -7.83 -4.55
CA ASP A 37 -0.80 -7.10 -5.49
C ASP A 37 -1.26 -5.77 -4.90
N TYR A 38 -1.65 -5.79 -3.62
CA TYR A 38 -1.94 -4.58 -2.85
C TYR A 38 -0.76 -3.61 -2.84
N ALA A 39 0.45 -4.07 -2.51
CA ALA A 39 1.62 -3.20 -2.43
C ALA A 39 2.02 -2.61 -3.78
N ILE A 40 1.94 -3.40 -4.86
CA ILE A 40 2.17 -2.92 -6.24
C ILE A 40 1.13 -1.85 -6.61
N ARG A 41 -0.16 -2.10 -6.32
CA ARG A 41 -1.25 -1.16 -6.57
C ARG A 41 -1.09 0.13 -5.76
N TRP A 42 -0.70 0.02 -4.50
CA TRP A 42 -0.44 1.16 -3.63
C TRP A 42 0.71 2.01 -4.17
N ARG A 43 1.86 1.38 -4.48
CA ARG A 43 3.05 2.07 -5.01
C ARG A 43 2.77 2.74 -6.36
N TYR A 44 2.05 2.07 -7.25
CA TYR A 44 1.65 2.64 -8.54
C TYR A 44 0.83 3.93 -8.36
N LYS A 45 -0.10 3.95 -7.39
CA LYS A 45 -0.89 5.16 -7.09
C LYS A 45 -0.06 6.24 -6.40
N ALA A 46 0.82 5.86 -5.45
CA ALA A 46 1.69 6.80 -4.74
C ALA A 46 2.67 7.53 -5.68
N ALA A 47 3.23 6.81 -6.67
CA ALA A 47 4.10 7.41 -7.70
C ALA A 47 3.42 8.47 -8.56
N ARG A 48 2.08 8.46 -8.62
CA ARG A 48 1.24 9.42 -9.37
C ARG A 48 0.59 10.47 -8.47
N ALA A 49 0.88 10.47 -7.17
CA ALA A 49 0.28 11.40 -6.22
C ALA A 49 0.78 12.84 -6.44
N ARG A 50 -0.04 13.80 -6.03
CA ARG A 50 0.31 15.23 -6.02
C ARG A 50 0.10 15.82 -4.62
N PRO A 51 1.10 16.50 -4.03
CA PRO A 51 2.47 16.67 -4.55
C PRO A 51 3.20 15.33 -4.70
N HIS A 52 4.27 15.32 -5.51
CA HIS A 52 5.06 14.11 -5.73
C HIS A 52 5.61 13.59 -4.39
N MET A 53 5.69 12.27 -4.27
CA MET A 53 6.15 11.59 -3.07
C MET A 53 7.47 10.91 -3.37
N GLU A 54 8.50 11.22 -2.60
CA GLU A 54 9.80 10.56 -2.71
C GLU A 54 9.72 9.11 -2.20
N GLU A 55 10.63 8.23 -2.63
CA GLU A 55 10.58 6.81 -2.23
C GLU A 55 10.64 6.61 -0.71
N SER A 56 11.37 7.46 0.02
CA SER A 56 11.42 7.44 1.49
C SER A 56 10.05 7.74 2.11
N GLN A 57 9.34 8.74 1.59
CA GLN A 57 7.99 9.09 2.02
C GLN A 57 6.99 8.00 1.65
N MET A 58 7.14 7.39 0.46
CA MET A 58 6.31 6.25 0.06
C MET A 58 6.45 5.08 1.02
N LYS A 59 7.68 4.74 1.42
CA LYS A 59 7.93 3.67 2.39
C LYS A 59 7.30 3.98 3.75
N ASP A 60 7.52 5.18 4.28
CA ASP A 60 6.97 5.59 5.58
C ASP A 60 5.44 5.54 5.59
N TYR A 61 4.79 6.11 4.57
CA TYR A 61 3.33 6.07 4.47
C TYR A 61 2.78 4.68 4.21
N PHE A 62 3.46 3.86 3.40
CA PHE A 62 3.06 2.48 3.18
C PHE A 62 3.07 1.70 4.49
N ILE A 63 4.14 1.80 5.29
CA ILE A 63 4.26 1.13 6.59
C ILE A 63 3.14 1.59 7.53
N ARG A 64 2.95 2.92 7.69
CA ARG A 64 1.91 3.49 8.57
C ARG A 64 0.48 3.12 8.18
N ALA A 65 0.23 2.82 6.90
CA ALA A 65 -1.09 2.43 6.41
C ALA A 65 -1.48 0.99 6.76
N GLN A 66 -0.51 0.16 7.18
CA GLN A 66 -0.72 -1.26 7.44
C GLN A 66 -1.49 -1.53 8.73
N GLU A 67 -2.12 -2.70 8.79
CA GLU A 67 -2.75 -3.20 10.01
C GLU A 67 -1.69 -3.51 11.08
N PRO A 68 -2.03 -3.42 12.39
CA PRO A 68 -1.06 -3.56 13.48
C PRO A 68 -0.17 -4.80 13.39
N HIS A 69 -0.72 -5.94 12.95
CA HIS A 69 0.02 -7.19 12.82
C HIS A 69 1.08 -7.20 11.71
N TYR A 70 1.05 -6.22 10.80
CA TYR A 70 2.14 -5.92 9.85
C TYR A 70 3.03 -4.78 10.35
N TYR A 71 2.43 -3.71 10.91
CA TYR A 71 3.09 -2.44 11.21
C TYR A 71 4.36 -2.60 12.04
N ASP A 72 4.30 -3.28 13.19
CA ASP A 72 5.45 -3.38 14.11
C ASP A 72 6.66 -4.04 13.45
N ARG A 73 6.42 -5.09 12.66
CA ARG A 73 7.48 -5.83 11.96
C ARG A 73 8.02 -5.04 10.77
N MET A 74 7.17 -4.29 10.07
CA MET A 74 7.56 -3.48 8.93
C MET A 74 8.26 -2.17 9.33
N LEU A 75 7.98 -1.63 10.51
CA LEU A 75 8.66 -0.45 11.04
C LEU A 75 10.17 -0.69 11.17
N LEU A 76 10.57 -1.92 11.51
CA LEU A 76 11.97 -2.37 11.56
C LEU A 76 12.66 -2.38 10.18
N MET A 77 11.88 -2.24 9.10
CA MET A 77 12.35 -2.26 7.71
C MET A 77 12.38 -0.88 7.06
N VAL A 78 12.22 0.22 7.82
CA VAL A 78 12.14 1.59 7.27
C VAL A 78 13.35 1.96 6.37
N GLU A 79 14.55 1.50 6.74
CA GLU A 79 15.80 1.72 5.98
C GLU A 79 16.00 0.74 4.82
N LYS A 80 15.15 -0.29 4.68
CA LYS A 80 15.27 -1.29 3.63
C LYS A 80 14.59 -0.84 2.34
N SER A 81 14.80 -1.60 1.26
CA SER A 81 14.16 -1.30 -0.02
C SER A 81 12.65 -1.56 0.05
N PHE A 82 11.87 -0.92 -0.82
CA PHE A 82 10.44 -1.20 -0.93
C PHE A 82 10.17 -2.69 -1.25
N ILE A 83 11.07 -3.33 -2.02
CA ILE A 83 10.98 -4.76 -2.34
C ILE A 83 11.14 -5.63 -1.09
N ASP A 84 12.03 -5.27 -0.17
CA ASP A 84 12.24 -6.03 1.07
C ASP A 84 11.02 -5.93 2.00
N ILE A 85 10.39 -4.75 2.04
CA ILE A 85 9.13 -4.54 2.78
C ILE A 85 8.02 -5.42 2.21
N ILE A 86 7.89 -5.50 0.87
CA ILE A 86 6.91 -6.37 0.21
C ILE A 86 7.14 -7.84 0.57
N LYS A 87 8.39 -8.31 0.48
CA LYS A 87 8.75 -9.70 0.83
C LYS A 87 8.41 -10.04 2.28
N LEU A 88 8.61 -9.09 3.20
CA LEU A 88 8.22 -9.28 4.60
C LEU A 88 6.69 -9.40 4.73
N GLY A 89 5.93 -8.54 4.04
CA GLY A 89 4.47 -8.60 4.03
C GLY A 89 3.93 -9.92 3.47
N GLU A 90 4.51 -10.44 2.39
CA GLU A 90 4.15 -11.76 1.84
C GLU A 90 4.38 -12.88 2.88
N ARG A 91 5.50 -12.84 3.61
CA ARG A 91 5.79 -13.82 4.67
C ARG A 91 4.83 -13.71 5.85
N ILE A 92 4.41 -12.49 6.20
CA ILE A 92 3.42 -12.29 7.27
C ILE A 92 2.05 -12.81 6.84
N GLU A 93 1.61 -12.50 5.61
CA GLU A 93 0.34 -12.99 5.05
C GLU A 93 0.30 -14.53 5.05
N GLU A 94 1.36 -15.19 4.59
CA GLU A 94 1.46 -16.65 4.59
C GLU A 94 1.51 -17.22 6.03
N GLY A 95 2.24 -16.56 6.93
CA GLY A 95 2.30 -16.97 8.33
C GLY A 95 0.96 -16.85 9.07
N ILE A 96 0.13 -15.88 8.70
CA ILE A 96 -1.24 -15.77 9.22
C ILE A 96 -2.11 -16.89 8.65
N LYS A 97 -2.02 -17.12 7.34
CA LYS A 97 -2.79 -18.17 6.64
C LYS A 97 -2.51 -19.56 7.19
N ASN A 98 -1.25 -19.86 7.53
CA ASN A 98 -0.85 -21.17 8.06
C ASN A 98 -0.87 -21.25 9.60
N GLY A 99 -1.27 -20.18 10.30
CA GLY A 99 -1.40 -20.14 11.76
C GLY A 99 -0.08 -20.00 12.54
N THR A 100 1.06 -19.77 11.87
CA THR A 100 2.35 -19.52 12.55
C THR A 100 2.50 -18.08 13.07
N ILE A 101 1.69 -17.14 12.56
CA ILE A 101 1.59 -15.77 13.04
C ILE A 101 0.16 -15.50 13.50
N ILE A 102 0.03 -15.03 14.73
CA ILE A 102 -1.25 -14.68 15.32
C ILE A 102 -1.69 -13.30 14.82
N ASN A 103 -2.85 -13.24 14.15
CA ASN A 103 -3.57 -11.99 13.96
C ASN A 103 -4.43 -11.71 15.21
N VAL A 104 -3.88 -10.90 16.13
CA VAL A 104 -4.51 -10.60 17.43
C VAL A 104 -5.88 -9.92 17.26
N GLU A 105 -6.06 -9.09 16.24
CA GLU A 105 -7.34 -8.42 15.98
C GLU A 105 -8.41 -9.42 15.55
N ALA A 106 -8.06 -10.36 14.66
CA ALA A 106 -8.96 -11.44 14.26
C ALA A 106 -9.35 -12.32 15.45
N LEU A 107 -8.39 -12.65 16.34
CA LEU A 107 -8.68 -13.40 17.57
C LEU A 107 -9.61 -12.63 18.51
N GLN A 108 -9.38 -11.33 18.70
CA GLN A 108 -10.24 -10.49 19.55
C GLN A 108 -11.65 -10.35 18.96
N ALA A 109 -11.78 -10.24 17.63
CA ALA A 109 -13.08 -10.22 16.96
C ALA A 109 -13.85 -11.53 17.15
N ILE A 110 -13.16 -12.68 17.03
CA ILE A 110 -13.75 -14.00 17.30
C ILE A 110 -14.23 -14.09 18.76
N ASN A 111 -13.39 -13.69 19.73
CA ASN A 111 -13.74 -13.74 21.15
C ASN A 111 -14.91 -12.83 21.54
N LYS A 112 -15.16 -11.75 20.79
CA LYS A 112 -16.32 -10.86 20.99
C LYS A 112 -17.60 -11.38 20.34
N ALA A 113 -17.49 -12.28 19.37
CA ALA A 113 -18.61 -12.86 18.64
C ALA A 113 -19.12 -14.19 19.25
N LEU A 114 -18.38 -14.73 20.22
CA LEU A 114 -18.75 -15.87 21.08
C LEU A 114 -19.47 -15.39 22.34
#